data_AF-A0A1B2ERY6-F1
#
_entry.id   AF-A0A1B2ERY6-F1
#
_cell.length_a   1.000
_cell.length_b   1.000
_cell.length_c   1.000
_cell.angle_alpha   90.00
_cell.angle_beta   90.00
_cell.angle_gamma   90.00
#
_symmetry.space_group_name_H-M   'P 1'
#
loop_
_entity.id
_entity.type
_entity.pdbx_description
1 polymer ?
#
loop_
_entity_poly.entity_id
_entity_poly.type
_entity_poly.pdbx_seq_one_letter_code
_entity_poly.pdbx_strand_id
1 'polypeptide(L)'
;MDHNKGIPAAWHRRRTRYDPPGLDEAIAAAQGLTDEIESQIAIAAQLIGLPEDEIRGRVLMAQAQTRQSRSALTRGRQTEVVVIKRRSPRAN
;
A
#
# COMPACT_ATOMS: atom_id res chain seq x y z
N MET A 1 42.36 25.83 8.65
CA MET A 1 40.91 26.07 8.88
C MET A 1 40.27 24.71 8.75
N ASP A 2 40.28 23.99 9.85
CA ASP A 2 40.19 22.54 9.87
C ASP A 2 38.77 22.23 10.28
N HIS A 3 37.94 21.88 9.29
CA HIS A 3 36.53 21.61 9.53
C HIS A 3 36.43 20.37 10.42
N ASN A 4 36.08 20.61 11.69
CA ASN A 4 35.80 19.59 12.69
C ASN A 4 34.74 18.61 12.14
N LYS A 5 35.20 17.47 11.61
CA LYS A 5 34.33 16.43 11.09
C LYS A 5 33.73 15.69 12.27
N GLY A 6 32.57 16.15 12.73
CA GLY A 6 31.78 15.48 13.75
C GLY A 6 31.55 14.01 13.37
N ILE A 7 31.65 13.12 14.36
CA ILE A 7 31.45 11.69 14.18
C ILE A 7 30.04 11.48 13.59
N PRO A 8 29.89 10.87 12.40
CA PRO A 8 28.59 10.66 11.81
C PRO A 8 27.78 9.74 12.73
N ALA A 9 26.51 10.09 12.96
CA ALA A 9 25.62 9.31 13.79
C ALA A 9 25.57 7.84 13.33
N ALA A 10 25.42 6.91 14.27
CA ALA A 10 25.57 5.47 14.02
C ALA A 10 24.64 4.92 12.90
N TRP A 11 23.53 5.61 12.60
CA TRP A 11 22.63 5.25 11.50
C TRP A 11 23.23 5.49 10.12
N HIS A 12 24.23 6.37 9.96
CA HIS A 12 24.95 6.55 8.68
C HIS A 12 25.67 5.28 8.20
N ARG A 13 25.96 4.33 9.10
CA ARG A 13 26.52 3.02 8.74
C ARG A 13 25.45 2.07 8.20
N ARG A 14 24.18 2.26 8.57
CA ARG A 14 23.08 1.39 8.15
C ARG A 14 22.73 1.72 6.70
N ARG A 15 22.84 0.74 5.82
CA ARG A 15 22.36 0.84 4.44
C ARG A 15 20.95 0.27 4.36
N THR A 16 20.02 1.05 3.84
CA THR A 16 18.70 0.56 3.46
C THR A 16 18.86 -0.40 2.30
N ARG A 17 18.31 -1.62 2.43
CA ARG A 17 18.22 -2.54 1.29
C ARG A 17 17.25 -1.96 0.27
N TYR A 18 17.64 -2.00 -1.00
CA TYR A 18 16.73 -1.72 -2.09
C TYR A 18 16.00 -3.02 -2.44
N ASP A 19 14.68 -2.98 -2.37
CA ASP A 19 13.78 -4.05 -2.76
C ASP A 19 12.69 -3.43 -3.64
N PRO A 20 12.75 -3.64 -4.98
CA PRO A 20 11.78 -3.03 -5.89
C PRO A 20 10.39 -3.63 -5.67
N PRO A 21 9.31 -2.84 -5.88
CA PRO A 21 7.96 -3.33 -5.69
C PRO A 21 7.63 -4.46 -6.67
N GLY A 22 6.88 -5.45 -6.20
CA GLY A 22 6.35 -6.51 -7.07
C GLY A 22 5.21 -6.02 -7.97
N LEU A 23 4.88 -6.81 -9.00
CA LEU A 23 3.78 -6.49 -9.93
C LEU A 23 2.43 -6.33 -9.20
N ASP A 24 2.12 -7.26 -8.29
CA ASP A 24 0.84 -7.24 -7.56
C ASP A 24 0.74 -6.03 -6.62
N GLU A 25 1.86 -5.62 -6.02
CA GLU A 25 1.93 -4.43 -5.15
C GLU A 25 1.75 -3.14 -5.96
N ALA A 26 2.36 -3.05 -7.14
CA ALA A 26 2.20 -1.92 -8.03
C ALA A 26 0.75 -1.79 -8.53
N ILE A 27 0.10 -2.91 -8.85
CA ILE A 27 -1.32 -2.92 -9.25
C ILE A 27 -2.21 -2.47 -8.09
N ALA A 28 -1.97 -2.98 -6.88
CA ALA A 28 -2.72 -2.57 -5.70
C ALA A 28 -2.54 -1.06 -5.41
N ALA A 29 -1.33 -0.54 -5.53
CA ALA A 29 -1.05 0.89 -5.38
C ALA A 29 -1.77 1.73 -6.44
N ALA A 30 -1.72 1.32 -7.71
CA ALA A 30 -2.39 2.01 -8.81
C ALA A 30 -3.92 2.05 -8.64
N GLN A 31 -4.53 0.93 -8.21
CA GLN A 31 -5.96 0.85 -7.88
C GLN A 31 -6.36 1.76 -6.72
N GLY A 32 -5.44 2.06 -5.80
CA GLY A 32 -5.67 3.01 -4.72
C GLY A 32 -5.65 4.47 -5.17
N LEU A 33 -5.05 4.76 -6.33
CA LEU A 33 -4.90 6.12 -6.87
C LEU A 33 -5.99 6.48 -7.89
N THR A 34 -6.50 5.52 -8.65
CA THR A 34 -7.48 5.77 -9.72
C THR A 34 -8.35 4.54 -10.00
N ASP A 35 -9.59 4.77 -10.45
CA ASP A 35 -10.54 3.72 -10.87
C ASP A 35 -10.49 3.43 -12.39
N GLU A 36 -9.84 4.29 -13.17
CA GLU A 36 -9.70 4.14 -14.63
C GLU A 36 -8.63 3.09 -14.98
N ILE A 37 -8.97 2.13 -15.84
CA ILE A 37 -8.13 0.96 -16.13
C ILE A 37 -6.85 1.38 -16.85
N GLU A 38 -6.95 2.22 -17.87
CA GLU A 38 -5.78 2.67 -18.62
C GLU A 38 -4.83 3.48 -17.74
N SER A 39 -5.38 4.25 -16.79
CA SER A 39 -4.57 4.99 -15.81
C SER A 39 -3.89 4.06 -14.81
N GLN A 40 -4.57 3.01 -14.35
CA GLN A 40 -3.97 2.00 -13.47
C GLN A 40 -2.80 1.28 -14.14
N ILE A 41 -2.93 0.93 -15.42
CA ILE A 41 -1.88 0.27 -16.21
C ILE A 41 -0.66 1.18 -16.31
N ALA A 42 -0.84 2.45 -16.71
CA ALA A 42 0.25 3.40 -16.84
C ALA A 42 1.00 3.65 -15.52
N ILE A 43 0.27 3.77 -14.40
CA ILE A 43 0.88 3.97 -13.08
C ILE A 43 1.66 2.72 -12.65
N ALA A 44 1.07 1.53 -12.80
CA ALA A 44 1.73 0.28 -12.44
C ALA A 44 3.01 0.07 -13.28
N ALA A 45 2.97 0.38 -14.58
CA ALA A 45 4.13 0.37 -15.48
C ALA A 45 5.26 1.25 -14.97
N GLN A 46 4.94 2.48 -14.56
CA GLN A 46 5.93 3.42 -14.03
C GLN A 46 6.54 2.97 -12.70
N LEU A 47 5.77 2.28 -11.85
CA LEU A 47 6.24 1.80 -10.56
C LEU A 47 7.27 0.68 -10.65
N ILE A 48 7.14 -0.21 -11.65
CA ILE A 48 7.99 -1.41 -11.80
C ILE A 48 8.94 -1.33 -13.00
N GLY A 49 8.74 -0.37 -13.91
CA GLY A 49 9.56 -0.21 -15.11
C GLY A 49 9.33 -1.26 -16.20
N LEU A 50 8.14 -1.87 -16.26
CA LEU A 50 7.75 -2.83 -17.30
C LEU A 50 6.81 -2.17 -18.32
N PRO A 51 6.74 -2.68 -19.57
CA PRO A 51 5.83 -2.16 -20.58
C PRO A 51 4.37 -2.42 -20.20
N GLU A 52 3.48 -1.52 -20.64
CA GLU A 52 2.05 -1.58 -20.34
C GLU A 52 1.37 -2.89 -20.80
N ASP A 53 1.82 -3.45 -21.93
CA ASP A 53 1.28 -4.69 -22.49
C ASP A 53 1.49 -5.90 -21.58
N GLU A 54 2.60 -5.95 -20.83
CA GLU A 54 2.89 -7.02 -19.87
C GLU A 54 1.99 -6.93 -18.62
N ILE A 55 1.50 -5.73 -18.31
CA ILE A 55 0.76 -5.42 -17.07
C ILE A 55 -0.75 -5.47 -17.31
N ARG A 56 -1.21 -5.11 -18.52
CA ARG A 56 -2.63 -5.01 -18.89
C ARG A 56 -3.41 -6.26 -18.54
N GLY A 57 -2.89 -7.45 -18.86
CA GLY A 57 -3.54 -8.72 -18.53
C GLY A 57 -3.76 -8.93 -17.02
N ARG A 58 -2.76 -8.57 -16.21
CA ARG A 58 -2.80 -8.73 -14.76
C ARG A 58 -3.74 -7.71 -14.09
N VAL A 59 -3.74 -6.46 -14.56
CA VAL A 59 -4.65 -5.41 -14.06
C VAL A 59 -6.11 -5.76 -14.32
N LEU A 60 -6.44 -6.23 -15.53
CA LEU A 60 -7.80 -6.64 -15.88
C LEU A 60 -8.31 -7.77 -14.98
N MET A 61 -7.46 -8.77 -14.71
CA MET A 61 -7.79 -9.84 -13.77
C MET A 61 -8.00 -9.32 -12.34
N ALA A 62 -7.14 -8.43 -11.85
CA ALA A 62 -7.25 -7.85 -10.52
C ALA A 62 -8.52 -6.99 -10.35
N GLN A 63 -8.93 -6.26 -11.39
CA GLN A 63 -10.11 -5.41 -11.38
C GLN A 63 -11.41 -6.24 -11.27
N ALA A 64 -11.48 -7.37 -11.98
CA ALA A 64 -12.59 -8.31 -11.84
C ALA A 64 -12.74 -8.85 -10.41
N GLN A 65 -11.62 -9.18 -9.76
CA GLN A 65 -11.60 -9.67 -8.37
C GLN A 65 -12.01 -8.59 -7.36
N THR A 66 -11.56 -7.34 -7.54
CA THR A 66 -11.91 -6.22 -6.64
C THR A 66 -13.41 -5.91 -6.67
N ARG A 67 -14.06 -6.04 -7.84
CA ARG A 67 -15.51 -5.81 -7.97
C ARG A 67 -16.32 -6.91 -7.28
N GLN A 68 -15.85 -8.15 -7.32
CA GLN A 68 -16.49 -9.29 -6.64
C GLN A 68 -16.40 -9.15 -5.12
N SER A 69 -15.27 -8.71 -4.57
CA SER A 69 -15.09 -8.56 -3.12
C SER A 69 -15.91 -7.41 -2.53
N ARG A 70 -16.03 -6.27 -3.23
CA ARG A 70 -16.86 -5.14 -2.81
C ARG A 70 -18.35 -5.49 -2.78
N SER A 71 -18.83 -6.34 -3.69
CA SER A 71 -20.22 -6.79 -3.71
C SER A 71 -20.60 -7.71 -2.55
N ALA A 72 -19.62 -8.35 -1.89
CA ALA A 72 -19.89 -9.25 -0.77
C ALA A 72 -20.13 -8.48 0.55
N LEU A 73 -19.55 -7.29 0.72
CA LEU A 73 -19.62 -6.50 1.96
C LEU A 73 -20.99 -5.82 2.19
N THR A 74 -21.80 -5.69 1.15
CA THR A 74 -23.14 -5.07 1.22
C THR A 74 -24.25 -6.03 1.64
N ARG A 75 -24.03 -7.35 1.55
CA ARG A 75 -25.07 -8.34 1.88
C ARG A 75 -25.00 -8.73 3.35
N GLY A 76 -25.54 -7.87 4.21
CA GLY A 76 -26.02 -8.27 5.55
C GLY A 76 -25.03 -8.18 6.71
N ARG A 77 -24.05 -7.25 6.71
CA ARG A 77 -23.23 -6.99 7.89
C ARG A 77 -24.04 -6.18 8.93
N GLN A 78 -24.74 -6.91 9.80
CA GLN A 78 -25.31 -6.37 11.02
C GLN A 78 -24.16 -5.72 11.82
N THR A 79 -24.26 -4.42 12.10
CA THR A 79 -23.24 -3.70 12.87
C THR A 79 -23.26 -4.23 14.31
N GLU A 80 -22.33 -5.10 14.68
CA GLU A 80 -22.18 -5.52 16.07
C GLU A 80 -21.63 -4.34 16.90
N VAL A 81 -22.48 -3.78 17.75
CA VAL A 81 -22.11 -2.72 18.69
C VAL A 81 -21.47 -3.36 19.92
N VAL A 82 -20.16 -3.14 20.11
CA VAL A 82 -19.42 -3.61 21.30
C VAL A 82 -19.31 -2.46 22.31
N VAL A 83 -20.02 -2.58 23.43
CA VAL A 83 -19.95 -1.61 24.55
C VAL A 83 -18.89 -2.06 25.55
N ILE A 84 -17.85 -1.25 25.73
CA ILE A 84 -16.77 -1.51 26.70
C ILE A 84 -16.94 -0.62 27.94
N LYS A 85 -17.13 -1.23 29.12
CA LYS A 85 -17.11 -0.51 30.40
C LYS A 85 -15.67 -0.29 30.87
N ARG A 86 -15.18 0.95 30.82
CA ARG A 86 -13.85 1.31 31.35
C ARG A 86 -13.89 1.39 32.88
N ARG A 87 -12.90 0.78 33.56
CA ARG A 87 -12.71 0.87 35.01
C ARG A 87 -11.88 2.13 35.30
N SER A 88 -12.38 3.01 36.16
CA SER A 88 -11.67 4.26 36.52
C SER A 88 -10.34 3.94 37.21
N PRO A 89 -9.22 4.57 36.84
CA PRO A 89 -8.00 4.49 37.63
C PRO A 89 -8.26 5.11 39.01
N ARG A 90 -7.82 4.41 40.06
CA ARG A 90 -7.86 4.92 41.43
C ARG A 90 -6.84 6.06 41.54
N ALA A 91 -7.29 7.23 41.96
CA ALA A 91 -6.40 8.33 42.33
C ALA A 91 -5.59 7.92 43.57
N ASN A 92 -4.26 8.07 43.50
CA ASN A 92 -3.38 8.13 44.67
C ASN A 92 -3.31 9.58 45.14
#